data_AF-A0A849CBQ1-F1
#
_entry.id   AF-A0A849CBQ1-F1
#
_cell.length_a   1.000
_cell.length_b   1.000
_cell.length_c   1.000
_cell.angle_alpha   90.00
_cell.angle_beta   90.00
_cell.angle_gamma   90.00
#
_symmetry.space_group_name_H-M   'P 1'
#
loop_
_entity.id
_entity.type
_entity.pdbx_description
1 polymer ?
#
loop_
_entity_poly.entity_id
_entity_poly.type
_entity_poly.pdbx_seq_one_letter_code
_entity_poly.pdbx_strand_id
1 'polypeptide(L)' 'MPDLDPVAIAHMQLNDVRRQLLDAAAFGKLTPPEWLEHMAGRVADGLRIYTAALDSRTPEFHPANLVDDIDH' A
#
# COMPACT_ATOMS: atom_id res chain seq x y z
N MET A 1 14.72 -19.11 -5.77
CA MET A 1 14.74 -17.64 -5.55
C MET A 1 13.64 -17.36 -4.54
N PRO A 2 13.86 -16.58 -3.46
CA PRO A 2 12.76 -16.25 -2.57
C PRO A 2 11.80 -15.34 -3.36
N ASP A 3 10.56 -15.77 -3.54
CA ASP A 3 9.49 -14.93 -4.06
C ASP A 3 9.31 -13.77 -3.10
N LEU A 4 9.78 -12.57 -3.48
CA LEU A 4 9.58 -11.39 -2.67
C LEU A 4 8.08 -11.09 -2.59
N ASP A 5 7.56 -11.03 -1.37
CA ASP A 5 6.20 -10.63 -1.08
C ASP A 5 5.91 -9.28 -1.78
N PRO A 6 4.88 -9.20 -2.65
CA PRO A 6 4.48 -7.95 -3.32
C PRO A 6 4.29 -6.79 -2.34
N VAL A 7 3.84 -7.06 -1.11
CA VAL A 7 3.67 -6.06 -0.06
C VAL A 7 5.01 -5.52 0.44
N ALA A 8 6.01 -6.39 0.57
CA ALA A 8 7.37 -6.00 0.95
C ALA A 8 8.01 -5.10 -0.13
N ILE A 9 7.79 -5.41 -1.42
CA ILE A 9 8.24 -4.59 -2.54
C ILE A 9 7.56 -3.21 -2.51
N ALA A 10 6.23 -3.18 -2.33
CA ALA A 10 5.47 -1.93 -2.23
C ALA A 10 5.94 -1.08 -1.03
N HIS A 11 6.24 -1.70 0.12
CA HIS A 11 6.77 -1.01 1.29
C HIS A 11 8.12 -0.34 1.02
N MET A 12 9.01 -1.03 0.30
CA MET A 12 10.33 -0.51 -0.06
C MET A 12 10.19 0.69 -1.00
N GLN A 13 9.33 0.58 -2.02
CA GLN A 13 9.06 1.67 -2.96
C GLN A 13 8.48 2.91 -2.27
N LEU A 14 7.54 2.75 -1.35
CA LEU A 14 6.95 3.86 -0.59
C LEU A 14 8.00 4.56 0.29
N ASN A 15 8.90 3.81 0.94
CA ASN A 15 9.96 4.39 1.75
C ASN A 15 10.98 5.18 0.92
N ASP A 16 11.33 4.69 -0.27
CA ASP A 16 12.23 5.40 -1.18
C ASP A 16 11.63 6.74 -1.62
N VAL A 17 10.35 6.74 -2.02
CA VAL A 17 9.65 7.97 -2.40
C VAL A 17 9.55 8.93 -1.22
N ARG A 18 9.23 8.43 -0.02
CA ARG A 18 9.20 9.24 1.20
C ARG A 18 10.54 9.93 1.44
N ARG A 19 11.65 9.19 1.31
CA ARG A 19 12.98 9.74 1.52
C ARG A 19 13.34 10.78 0.47
N GLN A 20 12.98 10.54 -0.80
CA GLN A 20 13.21 11.49 -1.89
C GLN A 20 12.41 12.79 -1.72
N LEU A 21 11.15 12.69 -1.28
CA LEU A 21 10.32 13.87 -0.96
C LEU A 21 10.88 14.66 0.23
N LEU A 22 11.29 13.97 1.30
CA LEU A 22 11.90 14.60 2.46
C LEU A 22 13.24 15.27 2.12
N ASP A 23 14.06 14.64 1.29
CA ASP A 23 15.33 15.17 0.81
C ASP A 23 15.11 16.42 -0.07
N ALA A 24 14.17 16.37 -1.02
CA ALA A 24 13.82 17.51 -1.86
C ALA A 24 13.29 18.69 -1.05
N ALA A 25 12.43 18.43 -0.05
CA ALA A 25 11.89 19.45 0.84
C ALA A 25 12.94 20.04 1.79
N ALA A 26 13.87 19.22 2.31
CA ALA A 26 14.90 19.67 3.25
C ALA A 26 16.00 20.51 2.58
N PHE A 27 16.38 20.18 1.34
CA PHE A 27 17.46 20.88 0.63
C PHE A 27 16.97 21.95 -0.35
N GLY A 28 15.66 22.21 -0.42
CA GLY A 28 15.08 23.15 -1.38
C GLY A 28 15.42 22.78 -2.84
N LYS A 29 15.62 21.48 -3.09
CA LYS A 29 16.09 20.98 -4.37
C LYS A 29 15.00 21.21 -5.41
N LEU A 30 15.29 21.98 -6.45
CA LEU A 30 14.39 22.18 -7.59
C LEU A 30 14.03 20.81 -8.17
N THR A 31 12.88 20.30 -7.77
CA THR A 31 12.33 19.04 -8.22
C THR A 31 11.42 19.37 -9.39
N PRO A 32 11.73 18.89 -10.61
CA PRO A 32 10.87 19.12 -11.75
C PRO A 32 9.45 18.58 -11.45
N PRO A 33 8.39 19.25 -11.91
CA PRO A 33 7.02 18.79 -11.67
C PRO A 33 6.78 17.36 -12.18
N GLU A 34 7.46 16.95 -13.26
CA GLU A 34 7.41 15.59 -13.81
C GLU A 34 7.94 14.54 -12.83
N TRP A 35 8.88 14.93 -11.96
CA TRP A 35 9.45 14.06 -10.94
C TRP A 35 8.46 13.83 -9.79
N LEU A 36 7.66 14.84 -9.45
CA LEU A 36 6.55 14.72 -8.49
C LEU A 36 5.46 13.79 -9.04
N GLU A 37 5.11 13.92 -10.32
CA GLU A 37 4.13 13.03 -10.96
C GLU A 37 4.59 11.57 -10.97
N HIS A 38 5.86 11.31 -11.32
CA HIS A 38 6.43 9.97 -11.23
C HIS A 38 6.42 9.41 -9.80
N MET A 39 6.76 10.21 -8.79
CA MET A 39 6.69 9.79 -7.40
C MET A 39 5.25 9.51 -6.95
N ALA A 40 4.29 10.35 -7.35
CA ALA A 40 2.87 10.14 -7.07
C ALA A 40 2.35 8.84 -7.71
N GLY A 41 2.75 8.54 -8.95
CA GLY A 41 2.43 7.28 -9.61
C GLY A 41 2.94 6.06 -8.84
N ARG A 42 4.20 6.10 -8.39
CA ARG A 42 4.79 5.02 -7.57
C ARG A 42 4.08 4.83 -6.24
N VAL A 43 3.62 5.92 -5.61
CA VAL A 43 2.83 5.84 -4.37
C VAL A 43 1.45 5.23 -4.63
N ALA A 44 0.78 5.63 -5.70
CA ALA A 44 -0.52 5.08 -6.08
C ALA A 44 -0.46 3.57 -6.35
N ASP A 45 0.58 3.11 -7.06
CA ASP A 45 0.79 1.69 -7.31
C ASP A 45 1.09 0.91 -6.02
N GLY A 46 1.96 1.43 -5.16
CA GLY A 46 2.25 0.82 -3.86
C GLY A 46 1.00 0.68 -3.00
N LEU A 47 0.18 1.74 -2.93
CA LEU A 47 -1.09 1.71 -2.21
C LEU A 47 -2.10 0.71 -2.80
N ARG A 48 -2.18 0.61 -4.13
CA ARG A 48 -3.06 -0.38 -4.78
C ARG A 48 -2.68 -1.82 -4.41
N ILE A 49 -1.39 -2.13 -4.35
CA ILE A 49 -0.89 -3.44 -3.92
C ILE A 49 -1.26 -3.70 -2.45
N TYR A 50 -1.08 -2.70 -1.59
CA TYR A 50 -1.48 -2.79 -0.18
C TYR A 50 -2.99 -3.02 -0.01
N THR A 51 -3.83 -2.29 -0.75
CA THR A 51 -5.28 -2.46 -0.72
C THR A 51 -5.68 -3.85 -1.20
N ALA A 52 -5.11 -4.33 -2.31
CA ALA A 52 -5.37 -5.69 -2.80
C ALA A 52 -4.95 -6.76 -1.79
N ALA A 53 -3.80 -6.57 -1.12
CA ALA A 53 -3.33 -7.46 -0.07
C ALA A 53 -4.22 -7.41 1.18
N LEU A 54 -4.76 -6.23 1.53
CA LEU A 54 -5.69 -6.07 2.65
C LEU A 54 -7.05 -6.72 2.34
N ASP A 55 -7.57 -6.53 1.14
CA ASP A 55 -8.85 -7.10 0.68
C ASP A 55 -8.78 -8.63 0.69
N SER A 56 -7.66 -9.19 0.21
CA SER A 56 -7.35 -10.63 0.26
C SER A 56 -7.17 -11.18 1.69
N ARG A 57 -7.00 -10.30 2.68
CA ARG A 57 -6.82 -10.64 4.09
C ARG A 57 -8.08 -10.47 4.92
N THR A 58 -9.18 -10.02 4.32
CA THR A 58 -10.48 -9.94 5.00
C THR A 58 -11.11 -11.33 4.92
N PRO A 59 -11.06 -12.16 5.98
CA PRO A 59 -12.02 -13.25 6.07
C PRO A 59 -13.38 -12.57 6.11
N GLU A 60 -14.21 -12.88 5.14
CA GLU A 60 -15.62 -12.55 5.13
C GLU A 60 -16.25 -12.88 6.48
N PHE A 61 -16.35 -11.86 7.35
CA PHE A 61 -17.26 -11.90 8.48
C PHE A 61 -18.67 -11.93 7.88
N HIS A 62 -19.20 -13.14 7.71
CA HIS A 62 -20.61 -13.38 7.40
C HIS A 62 -21.38 -13.46 8.72
N PRO A 63 -22.07 -12.39 9.16
CA PRO A 63 -22.91 -12.43 10.36
C PRO A 63 -24.21 -13.25 10.19
N ALA A 64 -24.33 -14.08 9.14
CA ALA A 64 -25.55 -14.80 8.82
C ALA A 64 -25.73 -16.14 9.57
N ASN A 65 -24.71 -16.67 10.26
CA ASN A 65 -24.75 -17.99 10.90
C ASN A 65 -24.99 -17.96 12.42
N LEU A 66 -25.47 -16.86 13.01
CA LEU A 66 -25.70 -16.77 14.46
C LEU A 66 -27.16 -17.00 14.89
N VAL A 67 -28.08 -17.39 13.98
CA VAL A 67 -29.52 -17.44 14.29
C VAL A 67 -30.07 -18.86 14.48
N ASP A 68 -29.30 -19.93 14.20
CA ASP A 68 -29.84 -21.31 14.21
C ASP A 68 -29.53 -22.13 15.49
N ASP A 69 -28.73 -21.63 16.44
CA ASP A 69 -28.27 -22.44 17.60
C ASP A 69 -29.08 -22.20 18.90
N ILE A 70 -30.26 -21.56 18.80
CA ILE A 70 -31.16 -21.31 19.96
C ILE A 70 -32.54 -21.94 19.69
N ASP A 71 -32.63 -23.19 19.23
CA ASP A 71 -33.81 -24.06 19.46
C ASP A 71 -33.55 -25.52 19.00
N HIS A 72 -32.84 -26.33 19.79
CA HIS A 72 -33.10 -27.78 19.87
C HIS A 72 -32.59 -28.41 21.18
#